data_AF-A0A355B625-F1
#
_entry.id   AF-A0A355B625-F1
#
_cell.length_a   1.000
_cell.length_b   1.000
_cell.length_c   1.000
_cell.angle_alpha   90.00
_cell.angle_beta   90.00
_cell.angle_gamma   90.00
#
_symmetry.space_group_name_H-M   'P 1'
#
loop_
_entity.id
_entity.type
_entity.pdbx_description
1 polymer ?
#
loop_
_entity_poly.entity_id
_entity_poly.type
_entity_poly.pdbx_seq_one_letter_code
_entity_poly.pdbx_strand_id
1 'polypeptide(L)' 'MTRVPVTGFNPMPHPDLYGKCPQAYISMGITAENVAVKYRIPRERQEAFAVDSQAKATAAQAAGKFDEEIVPITHE' A
#
# COMPACT_ATOMS: atom_id res chain seq x y z
N MET A 1 8.95 5.13 6.04
CA MET A 1 8.08 6.13 5.38
C MET A 1 8.96 7.15 4.68
N THR A 2 8.76 7.39 3.38
CA THR A 2 9.58 8.34 2.62
C THR A 2 9.49 9.75 3.23
N ARG A 3 10.62 10.47 3.28
CA ARG A 3 10.67 11.88 3.69
C ARG A 3 10.19 12.85 2.61
N VAL A 4 10.02 12.35 1.39
CA VAL A 4 9.50 13.14 0.27
C VAL A 4 7.98 13.07 0.31
N PRO A 5 7.27 14.19 0.46
CA PRO A 5 5.82 14.22 0.37
C PRO A 5 5.37 13.60 -0.95
N VAL A 6 4.37 12.73 -0.91
CA VAL A 6 3.70 12.27 -2.13
C VAL A 6 3.08 13.51 -2.77
N THR A 7 3.41 13.79 -4.04
CA THR A 7 3.26 15.05 -4.82
C THR A 7 4.44 16.02 -4.86
N GLY A 8 5.54 15.73 -4.15
CA GLY A 8 6.74 16.56 -4.12
C GLY A 8 6.62 17.79 -3.20
N PHE A 9 7.70 18.57 -3.11
CA PHE A 9 7.78 19.76 -2.24
C PHE A 9 6.87 20.92 -2.68
N ASN A 10 6.60 21.03 -3.99
CA ASN A 10 5.70 22.02 -4.57
C ASN A 10 4.70 21.31 -5.51
N PRO A 11 3.50 20.94 -5.04
CA PRO A 11 2.53 20.22 -5.85
C PRO A 11 1.97 21.12 -6.96
N MET A 12 2.37 20.83 -8.20
CA MET A 12 1.88 21.52 -9.40
C MET A 12 1.18 20.51 -10.31
N PRO A 13 -0.13 20.22 -10.07
CA PRO A 13 -0.87 19.34 -10.95
C PRO A 13 -0.99 19.97 -12.34
N HIS A 14 -0.95 19.13 -13.37
CA HIS A 14 -1.12 19.58 -14.75
C HIS A 14 -2.55 20.12 -14.92
N PRO A 15 -2.75 21.36 -15.40
CA PRO A 15 -4.07 22.00 -15.46
C PRO A 15 -5.13 21.16 -16.19
N ASP A 16 -4.77 20.59 -17.35
CA ASP A 16 -5.73 19.78 -18.12
C ASP A 16 -6.11 18.47 -17.43
N LEU A 17 -5.17 17.84 -16.71
CA LEU A 17 -5.46 16.60 -15.99
C LEU A 17 -6.31 16.91 -14.77
N TYR A 18 -6.03 18.00 -14.08
CA TYR A 18 -6.85 18.45 -12.96
C TYR A 18 -8.29 18.75 -13.38
N GLY A 19 -8.48 19.39 -14.54
CA GLY A 19 -9.79 19.71 -15.08
C GLY A 19 -10.55 18.52 -15.69
N LYS A 20 -9.88 17.67 -16.48
CA LYS A 20 -10.52 16.59 -17.26
C LYS A 20 -10.52 15.23 -16.55
N CYS A 21 -9.49 14.96 -15.75
CA CYS A 21 -9.24 13.66 -15.12
C CYS A 21 -8.74 13.83 -13.67
N PRO A 22 -9.49 14.49 -12.78
CA PRO A 22 -9.03 14.77 -11.41
C PRO A 22 -8.67 13.48 -10.64
N GLN A 23 -9.27 12.35 -10.99
CA GLN A 23 -8.93 11.03 -10.45
C GLN A 23 -7.47 10.59 -10.69
N ALA A 24 -6.73 11.22 -11.60
CA ALA A 24 -5.30 10.96 -11.77
C ALA A 24 -4.47 11.32 -10.53
N TYR A 25 -5.01 12.17 -9.65
CA TYR A 25 -4.36 12.65 -8.42
C TYR A 25 -4.95 12.05 -7.14
N ILE A 26 -5.81 11.03 -7.26
CA ILE A 26 -6.41 10.37 -6.11
C ILE A 26 -5.36 9.53 -5.35
N SER A 27 -5.41 9.55 -4.02
CA SER A 27 -4.48 8.75 -3.22
C SER A 27 -4.80 7.26 -3.33
N MET A 28 -3.77 6.42 -3.20
CA MET A 28 -3.94 4.95 -3.28
C MET A 28 -4.83 4.40 -2.15
N GLY A 29 -4.91 5.07 -1.00
CA GLY A 29 -5.87 4.70 0.05
C GLY A 29 -7.31 4.87 -0.44
N ILE A 30 -7.61 6.01 -1.07
CA ILE A 30 -8.96 6.25 -1.60
C ILE A 30 -9.25 5.37 -2.81
N THR A 31 -8.27 5.00 -3.64
CA THR A 31 -8.51 3.98 -4.69
C THR A 31 -8.90 2.64 -4.08
N ALA A 32 -8.26 2.22 -2.98
CA ALA A 32 -8.63 1.01 -2.27
C ALA A 32 -10.06 1.09 -1.68
N GLU A 33 -10.44 2.22 -1.09
CA GLU A 33 -11.83 2.46 -0.62
C GLU A 33 -12.84 2.40 -1.78
N ASN A 34 -12.53 3.00 -2.93
CA ASN A 34 -13.38 2.92 -4.12
C ASN A 34 -13.57 1.48 -4.60
N VAL A 35 -12.51 0.66 -4.57
CA VAL A 35 -12.58 -0.78 -4.88
C VAL A 35 -13.45 -1.50 -3.84
N ALA A 36 -13.26 -1.22 -2.55
CA ALA A 36 -14.04 -1.83 -1.48
C ALA A 36 -15.54 -1.53 -1.63
N VAL A 37 -15.91 -0.28 -1.93
CA VAL A 37 -17.30 0.12 -2.18
C VAL A 37 -17.84 -0.54 -3.45
N LYS A 38 -17.11 -0.46 -4.58
CA LYS A 38 -17.53 -0.99 -5.89
C LYS A 38 -17.85 -2.48 -5.84
N TYR A 39 -17.04 -3.24 -5.11
CA TYR A 39 -17.18 -4.70 -5.00
C TYR A 39 -17.79 -5.15 -3.67
N ARG A 40 -18.31 -4.21 -2.86
CA ARG A 40 -18.97 -4.47 -1.58
C ARG A 40 -18.13 -5.37 -0.65
N ILE A 41 -16.87 -5.02 -0.47
CA ILE A 41 -15.93 -5.75 0.37
C ILE A 41 -16.07 -5.24 1.82
N PRO A 42 -16.73 -5.98 2.72
CA PRO A 42 -16.98 -5.50 4.07
C PRO A 42 -15.69 -5.41 4.86
N ARG A 43 -15.66 -4.51 5.85
CA ARG A 43 -14.50 -4.27 6.72
C ARG A 43 -14.00 -5.56 7.39
N GLU A 44 -14.92 -6.37 7.90
CA GLU A 44 -14.63 -7.66 8.54
C GLU A 44 -13.83 -8.60 7.62
N ARG A 45 -14.14 -8.63 6.31
CA ARG A 45 -13.41 -9.43 5.33
C ARG A 45 -12.00 -8.90 5.09
N GLN A 46 -11.84 -7.57 5.07
CA GLN A 46 -10.53 -6.93 4.92
C GLN A 46 -9.65 -7.23 6.13
N GLU A 47 -10.21 -7.17 7.33
CA GLU A 47 -9.52 -7.45 8.59
C GLU A 47 -9.15 -8.93 8.73
N ALA A 48 -10.07 -9.85 8.42
CA ALA A 48 -9.79 -11.28 8.41
C ALA A 48 -8.63 -11.63 7.47
N PHE A 49 -8.60 -11.02 6.28
CA PHE A 49 -7.49 -11.19 5.34
C PHE A 49 -6.17 -10.64 5.89
N ALA A 50 -6.20 -9.46 6.53
CA ALA A 50 -5.00 -8.85 7.10
C ALA A 50 -4.40 -9.69 8.24
N VAL A 51 -5.25 -10.22 9.14
CA VAL A 51 -4.81 -11.10 10.24
C VAL A 51 -4.21 -12.39 9.70
N ASP A 52 -4.87 -13.02 8.73
CA ASP A 52 -4.38 -14.25 8.10
C ASP A 52 -3.06 -14.02 7.35
N SER A 53 -2.92 -12.88 6.66
CA SER A 53 -1.68 -12.51 5.99
C SER A 53 -0.52 -12.35 6.99
N GLN A 54 -0.76 -11.71 8.14
CA GLN A 54 0.25 -11.56 9.19
C GLN A 54 0.63 -12.90 9.82
N ALA A 55 -0.36 -13.75 10.11
CA ALA A 55 -0.13 -15.08 10.67
C ALA A 55 0.77 -15.93 9.75
N LYS A 56 0.51 -15.90 8.43
CA LYS A 56 1.36 -16.59 7.43
C LYS A 56 2.78 -16.04 7.40
N ALA A 57 2.95 -14.72 7.41
CA ALA A 57 4.26 -14.09 7.38
C ALA A 57 5.08 -14.47 8.62
N THR A 58 4.49 -14.41 9.82
CA THR A 58 5.14 -14.80 11.07
C THR A 58 5.52 -16.28 11.07
N ALA A 59 4.63 -17.17 10.62
CA ALA A 59 4.92 -18.59 10.54
C ALA A 59 6.04 -18.91 9.54
N ALA A 60 6.06 -18.25 8.37
CA ALA A 60 7.10 -18.42 7.37
C ALA A 60 8.46 -17.93 7.87
N GLN A 61 8.49 -16.78 8.55
CA GLN A 61 9.70 -16.23 9.16
C GLN A 61 10.25 -17.16 10.25
N ALA A 62 9.39 -17.66 11.15
CA ALA A 62 9.81 -18.60 12.20
C ALA A 62 10.33 -19.93 11.66
N ALA A 63 9.87 -20.34 10.47
CA ALA A 63 10.32 -21.54 9.78
C ALA A 63 11.56 -21.32 8.89
N GLY A 64 12.18 -20.14 8.90
CA GLY A 64 13.38 -19.83 8.10
C GLY A 64 13.13 -19.74 6.59
N LYS A 65 11.88 -19.60 6.15
CA LYS A 65 11.53 -19.61 4.71
C LYS A 65 12.07 -18.42 3.93
N PHE A 66 12.47 -17.36 4.63
CA PHE A 66 13.03 -16.15 4.01
C PHE A 66 14.56 -16.11 4.05
N ASP A 67 15.21 -17.10 4.66
CA ASP A 67 16.66 -17.10 4.89
C ASP A 67 17.45 -17.13 3.58
N GLU A 68 16.89 -17.74 2.53
CA GLU A 68 17.52 -17.82 1.20
C GLU A 68 17.36 -16.53 0.37
N GLU A 69 16.37 -15.68 0.67
CA GLU A 69 16.04 -14.49 -0.15
C GLU A 69 16.37 -13.15 0.53
N ILE A 70 16.47 -13.11 1.86
CA ILE A 70 16.80 -11.89 2.61
C ILE A 70 18.32 -11.75 2.72
N VAL A 71 18.86 -10.66 2.16
CA VAL A 71 20.27 -10.27 2.34
C VAL A 71 20.40 -9.33 3.55
N PRO A 72 21.20 -9.68 4.58
CA PRO A 72 21.39 -8.82 5.74
C PRO A 72 22.20 -7.57 5.35
N ILE A 73 21.74 -6.41 5.82
CA ILE A 73 22.48 -5.15 5.68
C ILE A 73 23.28 -4.91 6.96
N THR A 74 24.60 -4.93 6.85
CA THR A 74 25.52 -4.63 7.95
C THR A 74 26.00 -3.18 7.88
N HIS A 75 26.16 -2.54 9.03
CA HIS A 75 26.77 -1.22 9.15
C HIS A 75 28.00 -1.31 10.08
N GLU A 76 29.04 -0.52 9.78
CA GLU A 76 30.21 -0.31 10.66
C GLU A 76 29.90 0.68 11.79
#